data_AF-A0A8T7DGW4-F1
#
_entry.id   AF-A0A8T7DGW4-F1
#
_cell.length_a   1.000
_cell.length_b   1.000
_cell.length_c   1.000
_cell.angle_alpha   90.00
_cell.angle_beta   90.00
_cell.angle_gamma   90.00
#
_symmetry.space_group_name_H-M   'P 1'
#
loop_
_entity.id
_entity.type
_entity.pdbx_description
1 polymer ?
#
loop_
_entity_poly.entity_id
_entity_poly.type
_entity_poly.pdbx_seq_one_letter_code
_entity_poly.pdbx_strand_id
1 'polypeptide(L)'
;MMLDASGIVHIQDDLFLAAEDETDILRFFKLDDKAGILKATEEILHFGSKESDFESMAFDPHTRNFYCTGSFSSDYSQRLISFQLSDNKVIDKTELNYNARQLIPADVDIEAMTTWQSSLFMGYRKPSYNDKALAVIFNPDNNTYLLTNFDLGGRTFRDITRINDNNYLILAGPEKGKHYDLLPPRIFWWNGNIFSPELKQCEINLDGYRAEGIADRMNSDGSIDVLIGTDESKIKNADCFQVLLLKYKNLNEIISADPESLLLKVLL
;
A
#
# COMPACT_ATOMS: atom_id res chain seq x y z
N MET A 1 11.25 -14.71 -13.65
CA MET A 1 11.10 -14.15 -12.29
C MET A 1 9.64 -13.81 -12.12
N MET A 2 8.97 -14.27 -11.07
CA MET A 2 7.56 -13.91 -10.81
C MET A 2 7.56 -12.52 -10.19
N LEU A 3 6.73 -11.62 -10.70
CA LEU A 3 6.51 -10.31 -10.09
C LEU A 3 5.38 -10.48 -9.07
N ASP A 4 5.70 -10.31 -7.80
CA ASP A 4 4.74 -10.26 -6.71
C ASP A 4 4.95 -8.93 -5.99
N ALA A 5 4.03 -7.97 -6.19
CA ALA A 5 4.19 -6.63 -5.67
C ALA A 5 3.37 -6.47 -4.38
N SER A 6 4.04 -6.36 -3.24
CA SER A 6 3.37 -6.23 -1.93
C SER A 6 3.17 -4.77 -1.49
N GLY A 7 3.85 -3.81 -2.13
CA GLY A 7 3.60 -2.38 -1.88
C GLY A 7 3.94 -1.54 -3.10
N ILE A 8 3.15 -0.51 -3.38
CA ILE A 8 3.33 0.35 -4.55
C ILE A 8 3.05 1.81 -4.20
N VAL A 9 3.91 2.71 -4.66
CA VAL A 9 3.77 4.15 -4.46
C VAL A 9 3.94 4.91 -5.76
N HIS A 10 3.14 5.95 -5.94
CA HIS A 10 3.32 6.94 -7.00
C HIS A 10 4.48 7.88 -6.66
N ILE A 11 5.34 8.15 -7.63
CA ILE A 11 6.48 9.05 -7.46
C ILE A 11 6.19 10.39 -8.13
N GLN A 12 5.95 10.36 -9.45
CA GLN A 12 5.69 11.52 -10.30
C GLN A 12 5.16 11.07 -11.65
N ASP A 13 4.33 11.89 -12.30
CA ASP A 13 3.76 11.60 -13.63
C ASP A 13 3.17 10.19 -13.69
N ASP A 14 3.65 9.35 -14.60
CA ASP A 14 3.23 7.95 -14.75
C ASP A 14 4.16 6.98 -14.03
N LEU A 15 5.13 7.46 -13.25
CA LEU A 15 6.16 6.65 -12.61
C LEU A 15 5.75 6.21 -11.21
N PHE A 16 5.85 4.90 -10.99
CA PHE A 16 5.60 4.23 -9.73
C PHE A 16 6.83 3.44 -9.31
N LEU A 17 6.97 3.21 -8.01
CA LEU A 17 7.92 2.26 -7.45
C LEU A 17 7.10 1.16 -6.78
N ALA A 18 7.48 -0.09 -6.98
CA ALA A 18 6.89 -1.21 -6.26
C ALA A 18 7.95 -2.01 -5.52
N ALA A 19 7.59 -2.49 -4.33
CA ALA A 19 8.30 -3.51 -3.58
C ALA A 19 7.96 -4.87 -4.16
N GLU A 20 8.98 -5.62 -4.59
CA GLU A 20 8.81 -7.00 -5.01
C GLU A 20 9.04 -7.94 -3.83
N ASP A 21 8.04 -8.78 -3.58
CA ASP A 21 8.10 -9.91 -2.68
C ASP A 21 9.18 -10.92 -3.14
N GLU A 22 9.68 -11.71 -2.20
CA GLU A 22 10.66 -12.79 -2.37
C GLU A 22 12.05 -12.40 -2.93
N THR A 23 12.28 -11.14 -3.31
CA THR A 23 13.47 -10.75 -4.10
C THR A 23 14.27 -9.56 -3.57
N ASP A 24 13.85 -8.91 -2.48
CA ASP A 24 14.58 -7.77 -1.87
C ASP A 24 14.86 -6.60 -2.85
N ILE A 25 14.08 -6.52 -3.93
CA ILE A 25 14.21 -5.49 -4.95
C ILE A 25 13.02 -4.54 -4.93
N LEU A 26 13.31 -3.30 -5.30
CA LEU A 26 12.28 -2.36 -5.72
C LEU A 26 12.42 -2.15 -7.22
N ARG A 27 11.30 -2.12 -7.94
CA ARG A 27 11.29 -1.89 -9.38
C ARG A 27 10.41 -0.71 -9.75
N PHE A 28 10.88 0.07 -10.72
CA PHE A 28 10.10 1.15 -11.28
C PHE A 28 9.10 0.64 -12.31
N PHE A 29 7.91 1.23 -12.31
CA PHE A 29 6.85 0.95 -13.25
C PHE A 29 6.35 2.24 -13.90
N LYS A 30 5.91 2.15 -15.15
CA LYS A 30 5.19 3.22 -15.85
C LYS A 30 3.76 2.80 -16.15
N LEU A 31 2.79 3.65 -15.82
CA LEU A 31 1.39 3.42 -16.18
C LEU A 31 1.16 3.64 -17.67
N ASP A 32 0.58 2.64 -18.33
CA ASP A 32 -0.01 2.78 -19.65
C ASP A 32 -1.53 2.93 -19.48
N ASP A 33 -1.98 4.17 -19.36
CA ASP A 33 -3.39 4.54 -19.16
C ASP A 33 -4.34 3.89 -20.16
N LYS A 34 -3.90 3.71 -21.41
CA LYS A 34 -4.75 3.17 -22.47
C LYS A 34 -4.94 1.67 -22.31
N ALA A 35 -3.91 0.99 -21.81
CA ALA A 35 -3.89 -0.44 -21.61
C ALA A 35 -4.24 -0.86 -20.17
N GLY A 36 -4.34 0.08 -19.22
CA GLY A 36 -4.66 -0.24 -17.82
C GLY A 36 -3.62 -1.16 -17.17
N ILE A 37 -2.34 -0.97 -17.52
CA ILE A 37 -1.23 -1.81 -17.03
C ILE A 37 -0.08 -0.95 -16.53
N LEU A 38 0.59 -1.44 -15.49
CA LEU A 38 1.88 -0.94 -15.05
C LEU A 38 2.98 -1.74 -15.71
N LYS A 39 3.83 -1.10 -16.53
CA LYS A 39 4.96 -1.72 -17.23
C LYS A 39 6.26 -1.48 -16.47
N ALA A 40 6.96 -2.56 -16.14
CA ALA A 40 8.29 -2.54 -15.57
C ALA A 40 9.25 -1.73 -16.45
N THR A 41 10.13 -0.96 -15.81
CA THR A 41 11.33 -0.44 -16.45
C THR A 41 12.49 -1.43 -16.27
N GLU A 42 13.61 -1.16 -16.94
CA GLU A 42 14.86 -1.90 -16.73
C GLU A 42 15.57 -1.52 -15.41
N GLU A 43 15.11 -0.47 -14.75
CA GLU A 43 15.71 0.04 -13.52
C GLU A 43 15.19 -0.72 -12.29
N ILE A 44 16.14 -1.24 -11.51
CA ILE A 44 15.88 -2.05 -10.32
C ILE A 44 16.80 -1.54 -9.21
N LEU A 45 16.26 -1.43 -8.00
CA LEU A 45 16.99 -1.06 -6.80
C LEU A 45 17.20 -2.30 -5.93
N HIS A 46 18.45 -2.64 -5.67
CA HIS A 46 18.79 -3.78 -4.82
C HIS A 46 19.10 -3.32 -3.39
N PHE A 47 18.39 -3.87 -2.40
CA PHE A 47 18.60 -3.51 -1.00
C PHE A 47 19.45 -4.50 -0.20
N GLY A 48 19.98 -5.53 -0.85
CA GLY A 48 20.94 -6.49 -0.30
C GLY A 48 20.45 -7.94 -0.42
N SER A 49 21.19 -8.88 0.18
CA SER A 49 20.94 -10.33 0.11
C SER A 49 20.42 -10.92 1.42
N LYS A 50 19.88 -10.07 2.31
CA LYS A 50 19.30 -10.54 3.57
C LYS A 50 17.82 -10.75 3.33
N GLU A 51 17.44 -11.99 2.98
CA GLU A 51 16.07 -12.47 2.72
C GLU A 51 15.01 -11.61 3.44
N SER A 52 14.51 -10.61 2.73
CA SER A 52 13.50 -9.69 3.23
C SER A 52 12.53 -9.46 2.09
N ASP A 53 11.52 -10.32 2.11
CA ASP A 53 10.24 -10.19 1.45
C ASP A 53 9.71 -8.78 1.79
N PHE A 54 9.84 -7.81 0.88
CA PHE A 54 9.32 -6.46 1.11
C PHE A 54 7.81 -6.49 0.95
N GLU A 55 7.10 -6.05 2.00
CA GLU A 55 5.68 -6.33 2.18
C GLU A 55 4.82 -5.08 2.14
N SER A 56 5.46 -3.91 2.26
CA SER A 56 4.78 -2.64 2.09
C SER A 56 5.77 -1.50 1.87
N MET A 57 5.29 -0.41 1.28
CA MET A 57 6.09 0.77 0.99
C MET A 57 5.29 2.06 1.16
N ALA A 58 5.96 3.11 1.61
CA ALA A 58 5.42 4.45 1.72
C ALA A 58 6.34 5.47 1.07
N PHE A 59 5.76 6.55 0.56
CA PHE A 59 6.48 7.72 0.06
C PHE A 59 5.99 8.97 0.81
N ASP A 60 6.91 9.80 1.27
CA ASP A 60 6.61 11.13 1.77
C ASP A 60 6.98 12.18 0.71
N PRO A 61 6.00 12.80 0.04
CA PRO A 61 6.28 13.81 -0.99
C PRO A 61 6.94 15.08 -0.42
N HIS A 62 6.80 15.36 0.88
CA HIS A 62 7.35 16.56 1.51
C HIS A 62 8.86 16.46 1.72
N THR A 63 9.33 15.30 2.20
CA THR A 63 10.75 15.03 2.43
C THR A 63 11.42 14.26 1.29
N ARG A 64 10.62 13.76 0.33
CA ARG A 64 11.03 12.83 -0.74
C ARG A 64 11.66 11.55 -0.21
N ASN A 65 11.33 11.15 1.02
CA ASN A 65 11.76 9.91 1.62
C ASN A 65 10.83 8.77 1.22
N PHE A 66 11.43 7.63 0.96
CA PHE A 66 10.77 6.34 0.83
C PHE A 66 11.00 5.53 2.09
N TYR A 67 10.02 4.69 2.40
CA TYR A 67 10.09 3.73 3.48
C TYR A 67 9.64 2.38 2.93
N CYS A 68 10.39 1.32 3.19
CA CYS A 68 9.95 -0.04 2.91
C CYS A 68 10.15 -0.91 4.13
N THR A 69 9.24 -1.87 4.32
CA THR A 69 9.35 -2.86 5.39
C THR A 69 9.22 -4.25 4.81
N GLY A 70 9.90 -5.21 5.42
CA GLY A 70 9.77 -6.61 5.05
C GLY A 70 9.12 -7.44 6.13
N SER A 71 8.63 -8.62 5.75
CA SER A 71 7.97 -9.55 6.67
C SER A 71 8.35 -10.99 6.33
N PHE A 72 9.47 -11.47 6.89
CA PHE A 72 9.78 -12.91 6.82
C PHE A 72 10.55 -13.40 8.05
N SER A 73 9.85 -14.12 8.94
CA SER A 73 10.30 -14.49 10.28
C SER A 73 10.34 -13.33 11.30
N SER A 74 10.28 -13.68 12.58
CA SER A 74 10.17 -12.72 13.68
C SER A 74 11.25 -11.62 13.68
N ASP A 75 12.44 -11.89 13.16
CA ASP A 75 13.54 -10.92 13.10
C ASP A 75 13.39 -9.91 11.94
N TYR A 76 12.61 -10.23 10.90
CA TYR A 76 12.46 -9.39 9.71
C TYR A 76 11.16 -8.61 9.66
N SER A 77 10.11 -9.02 10.37
CA SER A 77 8.89 -8.22 10.59
C SER A 77 9.14 -6.89 11.35
N GLN A 78 10.42 -6.51 11.49
CA GLN A 78 10.96 -5.35 12.18
C GLN A 78 11.92 -4.55 11.30
N ARG A 79 12.28 -5.06 10.12
CA ARG A 79 13.17 -4.37 9.21
C ARG A 79 12.38 -3.25 8.54
N LEU A 80 12.75 -2.02 8.88
CA LEU A 80 12.18 -0.82 8.30
C LEU A 80 13.34 0.01 7.74
N ILE A 81 13.31 0.28 6.45
CA ILE A 81 14.37 1.02 5.76
C ILE A 81 13.80 2.34 5.28
N SER A 82 14.51 3.43 5.55
CA SER A 82 14.28 4.72 4.90
C SER A 82 15.36 4.98 3.86
N PHE A 83 15.01 5.61 2.74
CA PHE A 83 15.96 6.03 1.73
C PHE A 83 15.42 7.17 0.88
N GLN A 84 16.30 7.84 0.14
CA GLN A 84 15.94 8.81 -0.88
C GLN A 84 16.40 8.34 -2.25
N LEU A 85 15.90 8.99 -3.31
CA LEU A 85 16.31 8.72 -4.68
C LEU A 85 16.92 9.97 -5.33
N SER A 86 18.03 9.77 -6.03
CA SER A 86 18.62 10.73 -6.97
C SER A 86 18.94 10.00 -8.26
N ASP A 87 18.44 10.48 -9.40
CA ASP A 87 18.58 9.84 -10.72
C ASP A 87 18.25 8.33 -10.67
N ASN A 88 17.12 7.99 -10.03
CA ASN A 88 16.65 6.61 -9.83
C ASN A 88 17.68 5.70 -9.14
N LYS A 89 18.54 6.27 -8.30
CA LYS A 89 19.48 5.52 -7.45
C LYS A 89 19.24 5.84 -5.99
N VAL A 90 19.38 4.80 -5.16
CA VAL A 90 19.28 4.90 -3.70
C VAL A 90 20.39 5.78 -3.14
N ILE A 91 20.00 6.78 -2.37
CA ILE A 91 20.86 7.62 -1.53
C ILE A 91 20.30 7.66 -0.11
N ASP A 92 21.14 8.04 0.86
CA ASP A 92 20.76 8.25 2.27
C ASP A 92 19.98 7.08 2.92
N LYS A 93 20.31 5.85 2.52
CA LYS A 93 19.72 4.62 3.05
C LYS A 93 20.06 4.45 4.52
N THR A 94 19.03 4.29 5.34
CA THR A 94 19.13 4.06 6.78
C THR A 94 18.17 2.94 7.20
N GLU A 95 18.62 2.05 8.07
CA GLU A 95 17.73 1.09 8.74
C GLU A 95 17.23 1.71 10.04
N LEU A 96 15.91 1.83 10.16
CA LEU A 96 15.26 2.45 11.31
C LEU A 96 15.11 1.42 12.43
N ASN A 97 15.38 1.85 13.66
CA ASN A 97 15.20 1.02 14.84
C ASN A 97 13.72 0.93 15.20
N TYR A 98 13.02 -0.02 14.57
CA TYR A 98 11.61 -0.27 14.75
C TYR A 98 11.38 -1.57 15.52
N ASN A 99 10.65 -1.52 16.65
CA ASN A 99 10.30 -2.71 17.42
C ASN A 99 8.94 -2.58 18.11
N ALA A 100 7.88 -3.00 17.42
CA ALA A 100 6.51 -2.98 17.95
C ALA A 100 6.11 -4.25 18.73
N ARG A 101 7.03 -5.18 19.06
CA ARG A 101 6.69 -6.46 19.75
C ARG A 101 6.02 -6.26 21.11
N GLN A 102 6.18 -5.11 21.74
CA GLN A 102 5.50 -4.79 23.00
C GLN A 102 4.01 -4.44 22.80
N LEU A 103 3.64 -4.04 21.59
CA LEU A 103 2.28 -3.58 21.25
C LEU A 103 1.50 -4.64 20.47
N ILE A 104 2.19 -5.41 19.65
CA ILE A 104 1.60 -6.39 18.73
C ILE A 104 2.37 -7.71 18.87
N PRO A 105 1.70 -8.88 18.82
CA PRO A 105 2.36 -10.18 18.88
C PRO A 105 3.48 -10.34 17.85
N ALA A 106 4.38 -11.30 18.10
CA ALA A 106 5.31 -11.77 17.08
C ALA A 106 4.54 -12.43 15.91
N ASP A 107 5.17 -12.50 14.74
CA ASP A 107 4.65 -13.14 13.51
C ASP A 107 3.42 -12.41 12.93
N VAL A 108 3.57 -11.11 12.70
CA VAL A 108 2.55 -10.24 12.13
C VAL A 108 3.01 -9.64 10.82
N ASP A 109 2.14 -9.71 9.82
CA ASP A 109 2.41 -9.26 8.46
C ASP A 109 1.97 -7.78 8.36
N ILE A 110 2.93 -6.87 8.19
CA ILE A 110 2.66 -5.45 7.86
C ILE A 110 2.40 -5.39 6.36
N GLU A 111 1.16 -5.10 5.98
CA GLU A 111 0.78 -5.06 4.56
C GLU A 111 0.42 -3.65 4.09
N ALA A 112 0.12 -2.75 5.01
CA ALA A 112 -0.21 -1.38 4.67
C ALA A 112 0.80 -0.42 5.32
N MET A 113 1.41 0.45 4.53
CA MET A 113 2.30 1.48 5.04
C MET A 113 2.07 2.80 4.31
N THR A 114 1.95 3.88 5.08
CA THR A 114 1.95 5.24 4.53
C THR A 114 2.61 6.20 5.51
N THR A 115 2.91 7.39 5.05
CA THR A 115 3.27 8.52 5.91
C THR A 115 2.02 9.15 6.50
N TRP A 116 2.08 9.51 7.77
CA TRP A 116 1.02 10.22 8.50
C TRP A 116 1.67 11.32 9.34
N GLN A 117 1.48 12.57 8.93
CA GLN A 117 2.25 13.70 9.47
C GLN A 117 3.76 13.43 9.35
N SER A 118 4.52 13.52 10.45
CA SER A 118 5.95 13.17 10.50
C SER A 118 6.20 11.73 10.98
N SER A 119 5.17 10.88 11.01
CA SER A 119 5.23 9.50 11.47
C SER A 119 4.88 8.53 10.34
N LEU A 120 5.16 7.25 10.56
CA LEU A 120 4.75 6.16 9.69
C LEU A 120 3.52 5.49 10.26
N PHE A 121 2.51 5.33 9.42
CA PHE A 121 1.37 4.46 9.68
C PHE A 121 1.71 3.07 9.15
N MET A 122 1.56 2.05 9.99
CA MET A 122 1.75 0.64 9.62
C MET A 122 0.51 -0.16 10.01
N GLY A 123 -0.26 -0.59 9.01
CA GLY A 123 -1.44 -1.43 9.16
C GLY A 123 -1.11 -2.91 8.96
N TYR A 124 -1.75 -3.75 9.77
CA TYR A 124 -1.44 -5.19 9.82
C TYR A 124 -2.56 -6.03 9.19
N ARG A 125 -2.19 -7.08 8.46
CA ARG A 125 -3.13 -8.13 8.05
C ARG A 125 -3.62 -8.97 9.21
N LYS A 126 -2.78 -9.13 10.23
CA LYS A 126 -3.05 -9.89 11.45
C LYS A 126 -2.15 -9.38 12.58
N PRO A 127 -2.61 -9.37 13.85
CA PRO A 127 -3.94 -9.73 14.32
C PRO A 127 -4.96 -8.61 14.17
N SER A 128 -6.24 -8.99 14.15
CA SER A 128 -7.33 -8.10 14.53
C SER A 128 -7.57 -8.17 16.05
N TYR A 129 -8.06 -7.08 16.65
CA TYR A 129 -8.48 -7.04 18.05
C TYR A 129 -9.94 -6.61 18.14
N ASN A 130 -10.80 -7.43 18.76
CA ASN A 130 -12.26 -7.20 18.83
C ASN A 130 -12.86 -6.89 17.45
N ASP A 131 -12.54 -7.71 16.44
CA ASP A 131 -12.97 -7.57 15.04
C ASP A 131 -12.54 -6.28 14.33
N LYS A 132 -11.59 -5.53 14.92
CA LYS A 132 -11.01 -4.33 14.33
C LYS A 132 -9.60 -4.59 13.82
N ALA A 133 -9.27 -3.97 12.70
CA ALA A 133 -7.93 -3.98 12.15
C ALA A 133 -6.99 -3.15 13.03
N LEU A 134 -5.75 -3.61 13.21
CA LEU A 134 -4.76 -2.92 14.02
C LEU A 134 -3.80 -2.11 13.15
N ALA A 135 -3.35 -0.98 13.66
CA ALA A 135 -2.26 -0.22 13.09
C ALA A 135 -1.37 0.40 14.18
N VAL A 136 -0.10 0.60 13.85
CA VAL A 136 0.88 1.30 14.67
C VAL A 136 1.28 2.57 13.97
N ILE A 137 1.23 3.68 14.71
CA ILE A 137 1.88 4.93 14.32
C ILE A 137 3.27 4.93 14.95
N PHE A 138 4.30 5.00 14.13
CA PHE A 138 5.70 5.01 14.55
C PHE A 138 6.35 6.34 14.18
N ASN A 139 6.88 7.05 15.16
CA ASN A 139 7.68 8.24 14.93
C ASN A 139 9.17 7.88 14.96
N PRO A 140 9.89 7.95 13.82
CA PRO A 140 11.29 7.55 13.75
C PRO A 140 12.24 8.51 14.47
N ASP A 141 11.88 9.79 14.64
CA ASP A 141 12.76 10.81 15.23
C ASP A 141 12.97 10.59 16.73
N ASN A 142 11.94 10.08 17.41
CA ASN A 142 11.95 9.90 18.87
C ASN A 142 11.65 8.46 19.31
N ASN A 143 11.48 7.53 18.36
CA ASN A 143 11.20 6.13 18.59
C ASN A 143 9.95 5.91 19.48
N THR A 144 8.89 6.67 19.21
CA THR A 144 7.60 6.53 19.91
C THR A 144 6.57 5.82 19.06
N TYR A 145 5.63 5.17 19.76
CA TYR A 145 4.63 4.31 19.16
C TYR A 145 3.25 4.63 19.70
N LEU A 146 2.24 4.55 18.83
CA LEU A 146 0.84 4.60 19.21
C LEU A 146 0.08 3.47 18.51
N LEU A 147 -0.52 2.59 19.31
CA LEU A 147 -1.41 1.54 18.82
C LEU A 147 -2.81 2.12 18.61
N THR A 148 -3.37 1.88 17.43
CA THR A 148 -4.74 2.28 17.07
C THR A 148 -5.48 1.13 16.39
N ASN A 149 -6.80 1.27 16.25
CA ASN A 149 -7.65 0.28 15.60
C ASN A 149 -8.70 0.92 14.70
N PHE A 150 -9.08 0.18 13.66
CA PHE A 150 -9.99 0.60 12.62
C PHE A 150 -11.14 -0.41 12.48
N ASP A 151 -12.37 0.07 12.46
CA ASP A 151 -13.52 -0.76 12.12
C ASP A 151 -13.65 -0.85 10.60
N LEU A 152 -13.11 -1.93 10.03
CA LEU A 152 -13.16 -2.23 8.60
C LEU A 152 -14.22 -3.31 8.29
N GLY A 153 -15.21 -3.47 9.18
CA GLY A 153 -16.27 -4.47 9.01
C GLY A 153 -15.74 -5.89 9.01
N GLY A 154 -14.89 -6.24 9.98
CA GLY A 154 -14.27 -7.57 10.14
C GLY A 154 -13.09 -7.86 9.20
N ARG A 155 -12.66 -6.87 8.40
CA ARG A 155 -11.48 -6.93 7.52
C ARG A 155 -10.22 -6.43 8.23
N THR A 156 -9.07 -6.72 7.63
CA THR A 156 -7.76 -6.20 8.02
C THR A 156 -7.10 -5.46 6.86
N PHE A 157 -5.96 -4.83 7.13
CA PHE A 157 -5.25 -4.06 6.12
C PHE A 157 -4.70 -4.96 5.02
N ARG A 158 -4.76 -4.46 3.78
CA ARG A 158 -4.08 -5.01 2.61
C ARG A 158 -3.07 -4.04 2.04
N ASP A 159 -3.49 -2.78 1.94
CA ASP A 159 -2.61 -1.70 1.54
C ASP A 159 -3.26 -0.36 1.93
N ILE A 160 -2.51 0.72 1.86
CA ILE A 160 -3.00 2.07 2.14
C ILE A 160 -2.26 3.08 1.28
N THR A 161 -2.99 4.05 0.74
CA THR A 161 -2.39 5.14 -0.03
C THR A 161 -2.86 6.51 0.47
N ARG A 162 -2.01 7.52 0.32
CA ARG A 162 -2.20 8.88 0.85
C ARG A 162 -2.51 9.83 -0.30
N ILE A 163 -3.79 10.20 -0.42
CA ILE A 163 -4.25 11.21 -1.38
C ILE A 163 -3.71 12.60 -1.00
N ASN A 164 -3.75 12.94 0.29
CA ASN A 164 -3.13 14.13 0.86
C ASN A 164 -2.99 13.99 2.39
N ASP A 165 -2.46 15.01 3.06
CA ASP A 165 -2.19 15.04 4.51
C ASP A 165 -3.35 14.56 5.40
N ASN A 166 -4.59 14.77 4.95
CA ASN A 166 -5.80 14.47 5.71
C ASN A 166 -6.71 13.45 5.01
N ASN A 167 -6.27 12.78 3.96
CA ASN A 167 -7.13 11.88 3.20
C ASN A 167 -6.35 10.67 2.72
N TYR A 168 -6.83 9.50 3.11
CA TYR A 168 -6.22 8.21 2.85
C TYR A 168 -7.25 7.26 2.30
N LEU A 169 -6.82 6.35 1.42
CA LEU A 169 -7.62 5.22 0.99
C LEU A 169 -6.99 3.94 1.54
N ILE A 170 -7.77 3.19 2.28
CA ILE A 170 -7.39 1.91 2.87
C ILE A 170 -8.00 0.82 1.99
N LEU A 171 -7.16 -0.03 1.42
CA LEU A 171 -7.62 -1.30 0.87
C LEU A 171 -7.68 -2.30 2.02
N ALA A 172 -8.87 -2.84 2.27
CA ALA A 172 -9.11 -3.80 3.34
C ALA A 172 -9.56 -5.14 2.77
N GLY A 173 -8.97 -6.23 3.26
CA GLY A 173 -9.24 -7.59 2.83
C GLY A 173 -9.55 -8.52 4.00
N PRO A 174 -9.93 -9.78 3.73
CA PRO A 174 -10.14 -10.76 4.79
C PRO A 174 -8.86 -11.03 5.58
N GLU A 175 -8.92 -11.44 6.83
CA GLU A 175 -7.71 -11.92 7.53
C GLU A 175 -7.13 -13.16 6.82
N LYS A 176 -5.82 -13.40 6.93
CA LYS A 176 -5.15 -14.60 6.38
C LYS A 176 -5.90 -15.88 6.82
N GLY A 177 -6.32 -16.69 5.84
CA GLY A 177 -7.10 -17.91 6.07
C GLY A 177 -8.63 -17.74 6.08
N LYS A 178 -9.16 -16.52 6.00
CA LYS A 178 -10.59 -16.26 5.72
C LYS A 178 -10.79 -16.15 4.19
N HIS A 179 -11.95 -16.62 3.70
CA HIS A 179 -12.24 -16.68 2.26
C HIS A 179 -12.76 -15.33 1.71
N TYR A 180 -12.20 -14.89 0.58
CA TYR A 180 -12.61 -13.67 -0.14
C TYR A 180 -14.08 -13.73 -0.58
N ASP A 181 -14.63 -14.92 -0.80
CA ASP A 181 -16.03 -15.10 -1.21
C ASP A 181 -17.03 -14.71 -0.10
N LEU A 182 -16.61 -14.72 1.17
CA LEU A 182 -17.46 -14.38 2.32
C LEU A 182 -17.22 -12.95 2.81
N LEU A 183 -16.01 -12.44 2.59
CA LEU A 183 -15.60 -11.11 3.02
C LEU A 183 -14.74 -10.46 1.94
N PRO A 184 -15.34 -10.06 0.81
CA PRO A 184 -14.61 -9.53 -0.35
C PRO A 184 -13.90 -8.22 -0.01
N PRO A 185 -12.81 -7.86 -0.72
CA PRO A 185 -12.07 -6.63 -0.45
C PRO A 185 -12.95 -5.39 -0.58
N ARG A 186 -12.63 -4.36 0.21
CA ARG A 186 -13.34 -3.08 0.19
C ARG A 186 -12.33 -1.94 0.34
N ILE A 187 -12.68 -0.79 -0.22
CA ILE A 187 -11.91 0.44 -0.03
C ILE A 187 -12.64 1.30 1.00
N PHE A 188 -11.88 1.86 1.93
CA PHE A 188 -12.35 2.81 2.91
C PHE A 188 -11.59 4.13 2.76
N TRP A 189 -12.31 5.24 2.76
CA TRP A 189 -11.72 6.54 2.98
C TRP A 189 -11.53 6.79 4.48
N TRP A 190 -10.36 7.35 4.84
CA TRP A 190 -10.03 7.80 6.17
C TRP A 190 -9.58 9.26 6.16
N ASN A 191 -10.11 10.06 7.07
CA ASN A 191 -9.82 11.50 7.20
C ASN A 191 -8.46 11.85 7.85
N GLY A 192 -7.59 10.86 8.06
CA GLY A 192 -6.29 11.09 8.70
C GLY A 192 -6.34 11.40 10.19
N ASN A 193 -7.50 11.38 10.86
CA ASN A 193 -7.56 11.58 12.30
C ASN A 193 -7.44 10.23 13.02
N ILE A 194 -6.40 10.02 13.82
CA ILE A 194 -6.23 8.77 14.58
C ILE A 194 -6.96 8.76 15.94
N PHE A 195 -7.36 9.93 16.45
CA PHE A 195 -8.03 10.06 17.74
C PHE A 195 -9.56 9.97 17.61
N SER A 196 -10.07 10.42 16.47
CA SER A 196 -11.47 10.36 16.10
C SER A 196 -11.57 9.96 14.62
N PRO A 197 -11.21 8.70 14.27
CA PRO A 197 -11.16 8.26 12.89
C PRO A 197 -12.56 8.32 12.29
N GLU A 198 -12.70 9.15 11.26
CA GLU A 198 -13.83 9.08 10.37
C GLU A 198 -13.47 8.11 9.26
N LEU A 199 -14.24 7.03 9.17
CA LEU A 199 -14.08 5.99 8.16
C LEU A 199 -15.38 5.90 7.38
N LYS A 200 -15.25 5.92 6.06
CA LYS A 200 -16.37 5.67 5.16
C LYS A 200 -15.98 4.64 4.13
N GLN A 201 -16.78 3.59 3.99
CA GLN A 201 -16.60 2.65 2.89
C GLN A 201 -16.92 3.36 1.56
N CYS A 202 -16.04 3.24 0.58
CA CYS A 202 -16.28 3.68 -0.78
C CYS A 202 -17.13 2.62 -1.50
N GLU A 203 -18.07 3.04 -2.36
CA GLU A 203 -18.95 2.13 -3.11
C GLU A 203 -18.23 1.58 -4.36
N ILE A 204 -17.06 0.96 -4.17
CA ILE A 204 -16.30 0.30 -5.23
C ILE A 204 -16.54 -1.20 -5.12
N ASN A 205 -17.13 -1.79 -6.15
CA ASN A 205 -17.39 -3.23 -6.19
C ASN A 205 -16.12 -4.00 -6.57
N LEU A 206 -15.52 -4.66 -5.59
CA LEU A 206 -14.37 -5.56 -5.74
C LEU A 206 -14.76 -7.04 -5.55
N ASP A 207 -16.04 -7.38 -5.67
CA ASP A 207 -16.50 -8.75 -5.54
C ASP A 207 -15.90 -9.62 -6.66
N GLY A 208 -15.37 -10.78 -6.27
CA GLY A 208 -14.68 -11.70 -7.19
C GLY A 208 -13.23 -11.36 -7.48
N TYR A 209 -12.71 -10.24 -6.96
CA TYR A 209 -11.30 -9.87 -7.08
C TYR A 209 -10.53 -10.16 -5.80
N ARG A 210 -9.29 -10.61 -5.94
CA ARG A 210 -8.29 -10.64 -4.86
C ARG A 210 -7.41 -9.39 -4.90
N ALA A 211 -7.96 -8.26 -4.45
CA ALA A 211 -7.21 -7.00 -4.40
C ALA A 211 -6.18 -7.02 -3.26
N GLU A 212 -4.91 -6.76 -3.58
CA GLU A 212 -3.79 -6.77 -2.63
C GLU A 212 -3.03 -5.44 -2.55
N GLY A 213 -3.11 -4.56 -3.56
CA GLY A 213 -2.39 -3.29 -3.57
C GLY A 213 -3.25 -2.11 -4.01
N ILE A 214 -2.94 -0.91 -3.50
CA ILE A 214 -3.59 0.34 -3.89
C ILE A 214 -2.59 1.48 -4.04
N ALA A 215 -2.67 2.22 -5.14
CA ALA A 215 -1.94 3.47 -5.31
C ALA A 215 -2.88 4.55 -5.84
N ASP A 216 -2.58 5.81 -5.52
CA ASP A 216 -3.18 6.95 -6.17
C ASP A 216 -2.21 7.64 -7.14
N ARG A 217 -2.76 8.33 -8.13
CA ARG A 217 -2.05 9.32 -8.95
C ARG A 217 -2.89 10.59 -8.97
N MET A 218 -2.35 11.66 -8.37
CA MET A 218 -2.92 13.00 -8.50
C MET A 218 -2.48 13.62 -9.83
N ASN A 219 -3.45 13.91 -10.69
CA ASN A 219 -3.19 14.55 -11.97
C ASN A 219 -3.07 16.07 -11.82
N SER A 220 -2.41 16.70 -12.80
CA SER A 220 -2.22 18.17 -12.82
C SER A 220 -3.52 18.98 -12.87
N ASP A 221 -4.64 18.38 -13.29
CA ASP A 221 -5.96 19.00 -13.32
C ASP A 221 -6.75 18.80 -12.01
N GLY A 222 -6.16 18.14 -11.01
CA GLY A 222 -6.77 17.83 -9.72
C GLY A 222 -7.64 16.56 -9.73
N SER A 223 -7.74 15.85 -10.87
CA SER A 223 -8.33 14.52 -10.91
C SER A 223 -7.43 13.50 -10.23
N ILE A 224 -8.03 12.41 -9.75
CA ILE A 224 -7.38 11.34 -9.00
C ILE A 224 -7.63 10.04 -9.74
N ASP A 225 -6.56 9.36 -10.11
CA ASP A 225 -6.63 7.97 -10.51
C ASP A 225 -6.33 7.08 -9.32
N VAL A 226 -7.16 6.06 -9.11
CA VAL A 226 -6.94 5.00 -8.12
C VAL A 226 -6.63 3.72 -8.87
N LEU A 227 -5.46 3.15 -8.59
CA LEU A 227 -4.97 1.91 -9.17
C LEU A 227 -5.12 0.81 -8.12
N ILE A 228 -5.75 -0.31 -8.49
CA ILE A 228 -5.89 -1.46 -7.61
C ILE A 228 -5.19 -2.66 -8.27
N GLY A 229 -4.16 -3.18 -7.61
CA GLY A 229 -3.48 -4.41 -7.97
C GLY A 229 -4.23 -5.63 -7.42
N THR A 230 -4.26 -6.72 -8.19
CA THR A 230 -4.94 -7.97 -7.79
C THR A 230 -3.99 -9.17 -7.86
N ASP A 231 -4.16 -10.18 -7.00
CA ASP A 231 -3.39 -11.43 -7.06
C ASP A 231 -3.51 -12.14 -8.42
N GLU A 232 -4.65 -11.97 -9.10
CA GLU A 232 -4.87 -12.51 -10.46
C GLU A 232 -3.93 -11.89 -11.50
N SER A 233 -3.41 -10.69 -11.20
CA SER A 233 -2.42 -10.00 -12.01
C SER A 233 -0.97 -10.44 -11.74
N LYS A 234 -0.73 -11.33 -10.77
CA LYS A 234 0.58 -11.98 -10.51
C LYS A 234 0.90 -12.96 -11.63
N ILE A 235 1.37 -12.43 -12.76
CA ILE A 235 1.76 -13.22 -13.92
C ILE A 235 3.25 -13.59 -13.76
N LYS A 236 3.55 -14.90 -13.69
CA LYS A 236 4.93 -15.42 -13.72
C LYS A 236 5.68 -14.89 -14.95
N ASN A 237 6.79 -14.18 -14.74
CA ASN A 237 7.63 -13.57 -15.79
C ASN A 237 7.05 -12.35 -16.50
N ALA A 238 6.14 -11.60 -15.88
CA ALA A 238 5.57 -10.43 -16.54
C ALA A 238 6.39 -9.16 -16.29
N ASP A 239 6.76 -8.51 -17.39
CA ASP A 239 7.27 -7.13 -17.41
C ASP A 239 6.13 -6.10 -17.17
N CYS A 240 4.95 -6.56 -16.76
CA CYS A 240 3.82 -5.71 -16.43
C CYS A 240 2.81 -6.43 -15.52
N PHE A 241 2.00 -5.67 -14.79
CA PHE A 241 0.81 -6.23 -14.14
C PHE A 241 -0.41 -5.36 -14.41
N GLN A 242 -1.57 -6.02 -14.47
CA GLN A 242 -2.85 -5.38 -14.71
C GLN A 242 -3.34 -4.68 -13.44
N VAL A 243 -3.93 -3.51 -13.62
CA VAL A 243 -4.57 -2.76 -12.54
C VAL A 243 -6.01 -2.45 -12.88
N LEU A 244 -6.88 -2.46 -11.88
CA LEU A 244 -8.17 -1.78 -12.01
C LEU A 244 -7.89 -0.27 -11.88
N LEU A 245 -7.98 0.44 -13.01
CA LEU A 245 -7.78 1.88 -13.06
C LEU A 245 -9.14 2.59 -12.93
N LEU A 246 -9.33 3.28 -11.81
CA LEU A 246 -10.55 4.04 -11.51
C LEU A 246 -10.22 5.53 -11.57
N LYS A 247 -10.97 6.28 -12.38
CA LYS A 247 -10.72 7.71 -12.59
C LYS A 247 -11.80 8.56 -11.91
N TYR A 248 -11.39 9.53 -11.10
CA TYR A 248 -12.27 10.41 -10.35
C TYR A 248 -11.88 11.86 -10.60
N LYS A 249 -12.84 12.78 -10.73
CA LYS A 249 -12.53 14.21 -10.92
C LYS A 249 -11.99 14.87 -9.66
N ASN A 250 -12.30 14.32 -8.50
CA ASN A 250 -11.87 14.82 -7.19
C ASN A 250 -12.20 13.79 -6.10
N LEU A 251 -11.72 14.07 -4.89
CA LEU A 251 -11.93 13.23 -3.71
C LEU A 251 -13.41 13.03 -3.35
N ASN A 252 -14.27 14.04 -3.52
CA ASN A 252 -15.69 13.88 -3.19
C ASN A 252 -16.34 12.82 -4.08
N GLU A 253 -15.96 12.72 -5.35
CA GLU A 253 -16.41 11.62 -6.21
C GLU A 253 -15.96 10.26 -5.66
N ILE A 254 -14.74 10.11 -5.13
CA ILE A 254 -14.31 8.85 -4.48
C ILE A 254 -15.18 8.50 -3.26
N ILE A 255 -15.45 9.50 -2.41
CA ILE A 255 -16.20 9.34 -1.15
C ILE A 255 -17.69 9.09 -1.40
N SER A 256 -18.26 9.62 -2.48
CA SER A 256 -19.72 9.66 -2.72
C SER A 256 -20.22 8.86 -3.91
N ALA A 257 -19.36 8.44 -4.84
CA ALA A 257 -19.83 7.83 -6.08
C ALA A 257 -20.44 6.46 -5.87
N ASP A 258 -21.66 6.30 -6.38
CA ASP A 258 -22.12 5.07 -7.05
C ASP A 258 -21.43 5.06 -8.43
N PRO A 259 -20.57 4.07 -8.74
CA PRO A 259 -19.64 4.18 -9.85
C PRO A 259 -20.35 4.02 -11.20
N GLU A 260 -20.65 5.14 -11.88
CA GLU A 260 -20.51 5.23 -13.34
C GLU A 260 -19.02 5.40 -13.75
N SER A 261 -18.09 4.86 -12.97
CA SER A 261 -16.68 4.84 -13.35
C SER A 261 -16.54 3.87 -14.52
N LEU A 262 -15.91 4.33 -15.61
CA LEU A 262 -15.40 3.46 -16.65
C LEU A 262 -14.44 2.47 -16.00
N LEU A 263 -14.96 1.31 -15.61
CA LEU A 263 -14.17 0.12 -15.41
C LEU A 263 -13.62 -0.19 -16.80
N LEU A 264 -12.41 0.29 -17.10
CA LEU A 264 -11.61 -0.24 -18.18
C LEU A 264 -11.23 -1.65 -17.74
N LYS A 265 -12.19 -2.58 -17.85
CA LYS A 265 -11.93 -4.01 -17.88
C LYS A 265 -11.13 -4.22 -19.14
N VAL A 266 -9.81 -4.21 -19.04
CA VAL A 266 -9.01 -4.91 -20.02
C VAL A 266 -9.26 -6.39 -19.76
N LEU A 267 -10.28 -6.89 -20.45
CA LEU A 267 -10.61 -8.30 -20.56
C LEU A 267 -9.34 -9.08 -20.94
N LEU A 268 -9.16 -10.21 -20.26
CA LEU A 268 -8.26 -11.30 -20.63
C LEU A 268 -8.34 -11.64 -22.13
#